data_AF-A0A937K160-F1
#
_entry.id   AF-A0A937K160-F1
#
_cell.length_a   1.000
_cell.length_b   1.000
_cell.length_c   1.000
_cell.angle_alpha   90.00
_cell.angle_beta   90.00
_cell.angle_gamma   90.00
#
_symmetry.space_group_name_H-M   'P 1'
#
loop_
_entity.id
_entity.type
_entity.pdbx_description
1 polymer ?
#
loop_
_entity_poly.entity_id
_entity_poly.type
_entity_poly.pdbx_seq_one_letter_code
_entity_poly.pdbx_strand_id
1 'polypeptide(L)'
;MDRTTIYDHIKSIESNEVKLYSFLYDLIYNEESNDVSFLEKLYSSFLLDDRSEIKRIAIYALLFGLKIQKDRYKNFALDNLQDTENDYDLRLTCISGIGQAYRNTREPLILSILSTLYNDSTEDLNIRAECFSSMMRVYGLDSKEMVKKNNCIIVSFEDIEQDNFNDELNNIAVIIEKRV
;
A
#
# COMPACT_ATOMS: atom_id res chain seq x y z
N MET A 1 0.57 19.13 18.95
CA MET A 1 0.51 20.42 18.23
C MET A 1 -0.94 20.65 17.85
N ASP A 2 -1.51 21.85 17.98
CA ASP A 2 -2.90 22.06 17.56
C ASP A 2 -3.03 22.14 16.02
N ARG A 3 -4.25 21.94 15.50
CA ARG A 3 -4.52 21.90 14.05
C ARG A 3 -4.10 23.19 13.32
N THR A 4 -4.28 24.34 13.96
CA THR A 4 -3.91 25.64 13.39
C THR A 4 -2.40 25.73 13.22
N THR A 5 -1.65 25.33 14.24
CA THR A 5 -0.19 25.32 14.24
C THR A 5 0.35 24.37 13.16
N ILE A 6 -0.28 23.21 12.94
CA ILE A 6 0.07 22.29 11.85
C ILE A 6 -0.09 22.97 10.49
N TYR A 7 -1.24 23.58 10.21
CA TYR A 7 -1.48 24.25 8.93
C TYR A 7 -0.54 25.43 8.69
N ASP A 8 -0.27 26.24 9.73
CA ASP A 8 0.64 27.37 9.62
C ASP A 8 2.08 26.89 9.36
N HIS A 9 2.50 25.79 9.98
CA HIS A 9 3.80 25.20 9.72
C HIS A 9 3.89 24.68 8.28
N ILE A 10 2.88 23.93 7.80
CA ILE A 10 2.82 23.44 6.42
C ILE A 10 2.96 24.60 5.44
N LYS A 11 2.17 25.68 5.59
CA LYS A 11 2.27 26.87 4.71
C LYS A 11 3.67 27.48 4.69
N SER A 12 4.37 27.46 5.84
CA SER A 12 5.72 28.01 5.94
C SER A 12 6.79 27.17 5.22
N ILE A 13 6.52 25.88 5.00
CA ILE A 13 7.46 24.94 4.36
C ILE A 13 6.96 24.39 3.01
N GLU A 14 5.76 24.76 2.57
CA GLU A 14 5.06 24.13 1.43
C GLU A 14 5.88 24.14 0.14
N SER A 15 6.67 25.19 -0.10
CA SER A 15 7.53 25.32 -1.27
C SER A 15 8.82 24.49 -1.19
N ASN A 16 9.16 23.94 -0.02
CA ASN A 16 10.33 23.11 0.20
C ASN A 16 9.91 21.64 0.33
N GLU A 17 10.01 20.89 -0.77
CA GLU A 17 9.59 19.50 -0.87
C GLU A 17 10.18 18.60 0.23
N VAL A 18 11.49 18.68 0.48
CA VAL A 18 12.17 17.84 1.48
C VAL A 18 11.64 18.11 2.89
N LYS A 19 11.47 19.39 3.26
CA LYS A 19 10.93 19.78 4.56
C LYS A 19 9.48 19.35 4.70
N LEU A 20 8.67 19.58 3.67
CA LEU A 20 7.27 19.19 3.65
C LEU A 20 7.13 17.68 3.79
N TYR A 21 7.86 16.90 2.99
CA TYR A 21 7.90 15.44 3.10
C TYR A 21 8.26 14.99 4.51
N SER A 22 9.37 15.48 5.06
CA SER A 22 9.85 15.07 6.39
C SER A 22 8.82 15.41 7.48
N PHE A 23 8.24 16.61 7.42
CA PHE A 23 7.21 17.03 8.35
C PHE A 23 5.95 16.17 8.25
N LEU A 24 5.47 15.90 7.03
CA LEU A 24 4.31 15.06 6.79
C LEU A 24 4.55 13.62 7.24
N TYR A 25 5.75 13.08 7.06
CA TYR A 25 6.14 11.76 7.54
C TYR A 25 6.14 11.71 9.07
N ASP A 26 6.83 12.65 9.71
CA ASP A 26 6.87 12.77 11.16
C ASP A 26 5.47 12.91 11.77
N LEU A 27 4.57 13.64 11.10
CA LEU A 27 3.20 13.85 11.58
C LEU A 27 2.38 12.55 11.65
N ILE A 28 2.61 11.58 10.76
CA ILE A 28 1.94 10.26 10.81
C ILE A 28 2.34 9.49 12.08
N TYR A 29 3.61 9.60 12.50
CA TYR A 29 4.16 8.82 13.61
C TYR A 29 4.07 9.51 14.97
N ASN A 30 4.05 10.84 15.00
CA ASN A 30 4.19 11.63 16.23
C ASN A 30 2.86 12.18 16.79
N GLU A 31 1.73 12.08 16.08
CA GLU A 31 0.47 12.54 16.67
C GLU A 31 -0.04 11.59 17.76
N GLU A 32 0.19 12.00 19.01
CA GLU A 32 -0.48 11.47 20.22
C GLU A 32 -2.01 11.66 20.16
N SER A 33 -2.52 12.50 19.25
CA SER A 33 -3.93 12.69 18.96
C SER A 33 -4.38 11.80 17.81
N ASN A 34 -5.04 10.68 18.12
CA ASN A 34 -5.68 9.77 17.16
C ASN A 34 -6.84 10.40 16.34
N ASP A 35 -6.76 11.66 15.91
CA ASP A 35 -7.79 12.27 15.08
C ASP A 35 -7.62 11.89 13.62
N VAL A 36 -8.03 10.66 13.33
CA VAL A 36 -8.05 10.08 11.99
C VAL A 36 -8.83 10.96 11.01
N SER A 37 -9.88 11.68 11.45
CA SER A 37 -10.67 12.53 10.55
C SER A 37 -9.89 13.76 10.10
N PHE A 38 -9.15 14.38 11.01
CA PHE A 38 -8.26 15.49 10.69
C PHE A 38 -7.13 15.04 9.76
N LEU A 39 -6.40 13.98 10.13
CA LEU A 39 -5.29 13.47 9.33
C LEU A 39 -5.75 13.01 7.95
N GLU A 40 -6.90 12.34 7.85
CA GLU A 40 -7.48 11.97 6.57
C GLU A 40 -7.67 13.20 5.67
N LYS A 41 -8.30 14.25 6.19
CA LYS A 41 -8.53 15.48 5.41
C LYS A 41 -7.22 16.11 4.97
N LEU A 42 -6.24 16.17 5.87
CA LEU A 42 -4.92 16.73 5.60
C LEU A 42 -4.18 15.96 4.50
N TYR A 43 -4.01 14.64 4.63
CA TYR A 43 -3.30 13.87 3.61
C TYR A 43 -4.08 13.80 2.29
N SER A 44 -5.41 13.79 2.33
CA SER A 44 -6.22 13.77 1.10
C SER A 44 -6.01 15.01 0.21
N SER A 45 -5.62 16.16 0.76
CA SER A 45 -5.32 17.35 -0.05
C SER A 45 -4.00 17.24 -0.83
N PHE A 46 -3.13 16.31 -0.48
CA PHE A 46 -1.82 16.11 -1.11
C PHE A 46 -1.82 14.98 -2.16
N LEU A 47 -2.93 14.27 -2.36
CA LEU A 47 -3.01 13.21 -3.38
C LEU A 47 -2.82 13.71 -4.81
N LEU A 48 -3.17 14.96 -5.08
CA LEU A 48 -3.04 15.57 -6.40
C LEU A 48 -1.84 16.53 -6.48
N ASP A 49 -0.90 16.47 -5.54
CA ASP A 49 0.31 17.29 -5.55
C ASP A 49 1.18 16.95 -6.77
N ASP A 50 1.77 17.94 -7.43
CA ASP A 50 2.59 17.69 -8.62
C ASP A 50 3.87 16.89 -8.29
N ARG A 51 4.34 16.94 -7.05
CA ARG A 51 5.57 16.29 -6.59
C ARG A 51 5.28 14.84 -6.17
N SER A 52 5.99 13.89 -6.78
CA SER A 52 5.80 12.45 -6.52
C SER A 52 6.01 12.11 -5.03
N GLU A 53 7.04 12.68 -4.41
CA GLU A 53 7.36 12.45 -2.99
C GLU A 53 6.20 12.84 -2.05
N ILE A 54 5.52 13.93 -2.38
CA ILE A 54 4.38 14.43 -1.60
C ILE A 54 3.14 13.56 -1.82
N LYS A 55 2.87 13.13 -3.06
CA LYS A 55 1.85 12.12 -3.36
C LYS A 55 2.12 10.82 -2.60
N ARG A 56 3.37 10.37 -2.59
CA ARG A 56 3.84 9.14 -1.96
C ARG A 56 3.56 9.15 -0.47
N ILE A 57 3.96 10.21 0.25
CA ILE A 57 3.68 10.29 1.70
C ILE A 57 2.18 10.41 1.99
N ALA A 58 1.42 11.09 1.13
CA ALA A 58 -0.03 11.21 1.27
C ALA A 58 -0.73 9.86 1.16
N ILE A 59 -0.44 9.08 0.12
CA ILE A 59 -1.07 7.77 -0.08
C ILE A 59 -0.56 6.75 0.96
N TYR A 60 0.71 6.82 1.36
CA TYR A 60 1.26 6.05 2.45
C TYR A 60 0.49 6.31 3.75
N ALA A 61 0.28 7.58 4.13
CA ALA A 61 -0.47 7.94 5.32
C ALA A 61 -1.88 7.37 5.30
N LEU A 62 -2.58 7.53 4.17
CA LEU A 62 -3.99 7.16 4.06
C LEU A 62 -4.21 5.64 4.06
N LEU A 63 -3.42 4.88 3.29
CA LEU A 63 -3.63 3.44 3.11
C LEU A 63 -2.75 2.59 4.03
N PHE A 64 -1.50 2.96 4.26
CA PHE A 64 -0.60 2.18 5.11
C PHE A 64 -0.72 2.56 6.58
N GLY A 65 -0.58 3.86 6.89
CA GLY A 65 -0.59 4.38 8.26
C GLY A 65 -1.96 4.29 8.92
N LEU A 66 -2.94 4.95 8.31
CA LEU A 66 -4.32 5.08 8.83
C LEU A 66 -5.26 3.95 8.37
N LYS A 67 -4.87 3.19 7.33
CA LYS A 67 -5.63 2.04 6.79
C LYS A 67 -7.06 2.37 6.37
N ILE A 68 -7.25 3.53 5.73
CA ILE A 68 -8.57 4.03 5.35
C ILE A 68 -9.05 3.37 4.06
N GLN A 69 -10.13 2.59 4.16
CA GLN A 69 -10.75 1.90 3.03
C GLN A 69 -11.84 2.76 2.36
N LYS A 70 -11.45 3.81 1.62
CA LYS A 70 -12.37 4.59 0.78
C LYS A 70 -12.06 4.41 -0.70
N ASP A 71 -13.11 4.34 -1.53
CA ASP A 71 -12.98 4.13 -2.97
C ASP A 71 -12.08 5.16 -3.65
N ARG A 72 -12.14 6.43 -3.24
CA ARG A 72 -11.26 7.48 -3.78
C ARG A 72 -9.76 7.18 -3.60
N TYR A 73 -9.37 6.56 -2.48
CA TYR A 73 -7.97 6.23 -2.20
C TYR A 73 -7.56 4.93 -2.86
N LYS A 74 -8.48 3.97 -2.89
CA LYS A 74 -8.34 2.73 -3.65
C LYS A 74 -8.08 3.03 -5.12
N ASN A 75 -8.96 3.81 -5.74
CA ASN A 75 -8.85 4.14 -7.17
C ASN A 75 -7.58 4.94 -7.44
N PHE A 76 -7.25 5.94 -6.61
CA PHE A 76 -5.98 6.64 -6.74
C PHE A 76 -4.78 5.68 -6.74
N ALA A 77 -4.71 4.76 -5.78
CA ALA A 77 -3.60 3.81 -5.71
C ALA A 77 -3.60 2.83 -6.89
N LEU A 78 -4.76 2.31 -7.31
CA LEU A 78 -4.90 1.41 -8.45
C LEU A 78 -4.53 2.10 -9.78
N ASP A 79 -4.91 3.36 -9.97
CA ASP A 79 -4.57 4.14 -11.16
C ASP A 79 -3.05 4.39 -11.22
N ASN A 80 -2.45 4.82 -10.10
CA ASN A 80 -1.02 5.12 -10.07
C ASN A 80 -0.15 3.86 -10.23
N LEU A 81 -0.54 2.71 -9.67
CA LEU A 81 0.26 1.49 -9.77
C LEU A 81 0.21 0.85 -11.16
N GLN A 82 -0.90 1.01 -11.90
CA GLN A 82 -1.07 0.45 -13.25
C GLN A 82 -0.38 1.27 -14.34
N ASP A 83 -0.12 2.56 -14.07
CA ASP A 83 0.64 3.42 -14.97
C ASP A 83 2.14 3.13 -14.83
N THR A 84 2.72 2.50 -15.85
CA THR A 84 4.13 2.08 -15.87
C THR A 84 5.10 3.25 -16.00
N GLU A 85 4.62 4.42 -16.43
CA GLU A 85 5.44 5.63 -16.58
C GLU A 85 5.49 6.45 -15.28
N ASN A 86 4.70 6.08 -14.26
CA ASN A 86 4.76 6.73 -12.96
C ASN A 86 6.06 6.43 -12.21
N ASP A 87 6.34 7.30 -11.24
CA ASP A 87 7.44 7.15 -10.31
C ASP A 87 7.40 5.77 -9.62
N TYR A 88 8.52 5.07 -9.71
CA TYR A 88 8.66 3.69 -9.24
C TYR A 88 8.34 3.54 -7.74
N ASP A 89 8.81 4.48 -6.91
CA ASP A 89 8.58 4.43 -5.46
C ASP A 89 7.12 4.72 -5.11
N LEU A 90 6.46 5.61 -5.85
CA LEU A 90 5.02 5.84 -5.74
C LEU A 90 4.23 4.57 -6.08
N ARG A 91 4.59 3.85 -7.15
CA ARG A 91 3.95 2.57 -7.53
C ARG A 91 4.09 1.54 -6.41
N LEU A 92 5.30 1.33 -5.88
CA LEU A 92 5.54 0.44 -4.74
C LEU A 92 4.73 0.84 -3.50
N THR A 93 4.68 2.13 -3.20
CA THR A 93 3.92 2.66 -2.05
C THR A 93 2.42 2.41 -2.21
N CYS A 94 1.88 2.55 -3.42
CA CYS A 94 0.48 2.24 -3.72
C CYS A 94 0.16 0.76 -3.50
N ILE A 95 1.04 -0.14 -3.97
CA ILE A 95 0.88 -1.59 -3.80
C ILE A 95 0.89 -1.95 -2.31
N SER A 96 1.92 -1.50 -1.58
CA SER A 96 2.08 -1.79 -0.15
C SER A 96 0.93 -1.20 0.68
N GLY A 97 0.53 0.03 0.35
CA GLY A 97 -0.60 0.72 0.98
C GLY A 97 -1.90 -0.04 0.79
N ILE A 98 -2.23 -0.47 -0.43
CA ILE A 98 -3.40 -1.30 -0.70
C ILE A 98 -3.33 -2.61 0.10
N GLY A 99 -2.19 -3.30 0.06
CA GLY A 99 -1.97 -4.54 0.79
C GLY A 99 -2.28 -4.40 2.29
N GLN A 100 -1.92 -3.27 2.89
CA GLN A 100 -2.22 -3.01 4.31
C GLN A 100 -3.63 -2.53 4.60
N ALA A 101 -4.16 -1.58 3.82
CA ALA A 101 -5.50 -1.06 4.02
C ALA A 101 -6.55 -2.16 3.84
N TYR A 102 -6.37 -3.02 2.83
CA TYR A 102 -7.34 -4.04 2.42
C TYR A 102 -7.01 -5.44 2.93
N ARG A 103 -6.17 -5.54 3.96
CA ARG A 103 -5.81 -6.81 4.57
C ARG A 103 -7.04 -7.62 4.99
N ASN A 104 -7.06 -8.91 4.64
CA ASN A 104 -8.16 -9.86 4.91
C ASN A 104 -9.55 -9.41 4.39
N THR A 105 -9.60 -8.50 3.41
CA THR A 105 -10.87 -8.12 2.76
C THR A 105 -11.23 -9.04 1.61
N ARG A 106 -10.24 -9.72 1.02
CA ARG A 106 -10.39 -10.55 -0.18
C ARG A 106 -11.06 -9.80 -1.33
N GLU A 107 -10.78 -8.50 -1.45
CA GLU A 107 -11.38 -7.64 -2.47
C GLU A 107 -10.93 -8.11 -3.88
N PRO A 108 -11.85 -8.56 -4.76
CA PRO A 108 -11.46 -9.23 -6.00
C PRO A 108 -10.83 -8.32 -7.07
N LEU A 109 -11.23 -7.05 -7.17
CA LEU A 109 -10.61 -6.12 -8.12
C LEU A 109 -9.14 -5.88 -7.75
N ILE A 110 -8.87 -5.69 -6.45
CA ILE A 110 -7.50 -5.54 -5.94
C ILE A 110 -6.69 -6.81 -6.25
N LEU A 111 -7.21 -7.99 -5.90
CA LEU A 111 -6.52 -9.25 -6.17
C LEU A 111 -6.26 -9.47 -7.66
N SER A 112 -7.24 -9.14 -8.52
CA SER A 112 -7.10 -9.25 -9.97
C SER A 112 -5.96 -8.38 -10.49
N ILE A 113 -5.92 -7.10 -10.11
CA ILE A 113 -4.90 -6.16 -10.61
C ILE A 113 -3.50 -6.57 -10.11
N LEU A 114 -3.37 -6.91 -8.83
CA LEU A 114 -2.09 -7.37 -8.28
C LEU A 114 -1.61 -8.67 -8.95
N SER A 115 -2.54 -9.59 -9.25
CA SER A 115 -2.24 -10.83 -9.96
C SER A 115 -1.78 -10.58 -11.40
N THR A 116 -2.43 -9.65 -12.11
CA THR A 116 -2.02 -9.25 -13.46
C THR A 116 -0.57 -8.74 -13.46
N LEU A 117 -0.24 -7.81 -12.56
CA LEU A 117 1.13 -7.26 -12.49
C LEU A 117 2.16 -8.28 -12.04
N TYR A 118 1.83 -9.16 -11.07
CA TYR A 118 2.73 -10.22 -10.63
C TYR A 118 3.12 -11.18 -11.77
N ASN A 119 2.16 -11.47 -12.66
CA ASN A 119 2.36 -12.38 -13.79
C ASN A 119 2.93 -11.71 -15.04
N ASP A 120 3.04 -10.37 -15.06
CA ASP A 120 3.69 -9.65 -16.16
C ASP A 120 5.21 -9.84 -16.08
N SER A 121 5.79 -10.49 -17.10
CA SER A 121 7.23 -10.76 -17.15
C SER A 121 8.07 -9.54 -17.52
N THR A 122 7.45 -8.46 -17.99
CA THR A 122 8.11 -7.20 -18.34
C THR A 122 8.16 -6.21 -17.18
N GLU A 123 7.39 -6.47 -16.12
CA GLU A 123 7.34 -5.64 -14.92
C GLU A 123 8.60 -5.82 -14.04
N ASP A 124 8.95 -4.77 -13.29
CA ASP A 124 10.07 -4.80 -12.36
C ASP A 124 9.93 -5.91 -11.29
N LEU A 125 11.03 -6.61 -11.01
CA LEU A 125 11.02 -7.74 -10.08
C LEU A 125 10.52 -7.36 -8.68
N ASN A 126 10.85 -6.17 -8.18
CA ASN A 126 10.41 -5.72 -6.86
C ASN A 126 8.93 -5.32 -6.86
N ILE A 127 8.43 -4.73 -7.94
CA ILE A 127 6.99 -4.47 -8.12
C ILE A 127 6.23 -5.78 -8.08
N ARG A 128 6.69 -6.79 -8.84
CA ARG A 128 6.09 -8.13 -8.84
C ARG A 128 6.14 -8.77 -7.45
N ALA A 129 7.28 -8.69 -6.76
CA ALA A 129 7.43 -9.21 -5.40
C ALA A 129 6.50 -8.52 -4.40
N GLU A 130 6.34 -7.20 -4.47
CA GLU A 130 5.43 -6.47 -3.58
C GLU A 130 3.95 -6.70 -3.93
N CYS A 131 3.62 -6.91 -5.21
CA CYS A 131 2.30 -7.35 -5.64
C CYS A 131 1.95 -8.71 -5.03
N PHE A 132 2.88 -9.66 -5.09
CA PHE A 132 2.72 -10.94 -4.44
C PHE A 132 2.47 -10.81 -2.93
N SER A 133 3.34 -10.08 -2.23
CA SER A 133 3.22 -9.83 -0.80
C SER A 133 1.87 -9.18 -0.44
N SER A 134 1.43 -8.22 -1.25
CA SER A 134 0.16 -7.53 -1.04
C SER A 134 -1.06 -8.39 -1.34
N MET A 135 -1.01 -9.28 -2.34
CA MET A 135 -2.06 -10.29 -2.56
C MET A 135 -2.25 -11.17 -1.33
N MET A 136 -1.17 -11.65 -0.73
CA MET A 136 -1.23 -12.47 0.48
C MET A 136 -1.89 -11.72 1.64
N ARG A 137 -1.50 -10.45 1.86
CA ARG A 137 -2.13 -9.61 2.88
C ARG A 137 -3.63 -9.41 2.61
N VAL A 138 -4.02 -9.07 1.39
CA VAL A 138 -5.43 -8.87 1.02
C VAL A 138 -6.26 -10.15 1.19
N TYR A 139 -5.67 -11.29 0.84
CA TYR A 139 -6.29 -12.61 1.04
C TYR A 139 -6.47 -12.97 2.53
N GLY A 140 -5.61 -12.40 3.38
CA GLY A 140 -5.67 -12.52 4.84
C GLY A 140 -4.53 -13.32 5.44
N LEU A 141 -3.51 -13.70 4.66
CA LEU A 141 -2.33 -14.40 5.14
C LEU A 141 -1.32 -13.40 5.69
N ASP A 142 -0.99 -13.54 6.97
CA ASP A 142 0.08 -12.74 7.57
C ASP A 142 1.46 -13.38 7.37
N SER A 143 2.51 -12.56 7.38
CA SER A 143 3.90 -13.07 7.38
C SER A 143 4.19 -13.99 8.57
N LYS A 144 3.40 -13.91 9.66
CA LYS A 144 3.44 -14.82 10.82
C LYS A 144 2.68 -16.14 10.58
N GLU A 145 1.68 -16.16 9.72
CA GLU A 145 0.94 -17.39 9.34
C GLU A 145 1.73 -18.20 8.31
N MET A 146 2.55 -17.53 7.49
CA MET A 146 3.61 -18.18 6.69
C MET A 146 4.70 -18.85 7.55
N VAL A 147 4.77 -18.56 8.86
CA VAL A 147 5.87 -18.97 9.76
C VAL A 147 5.48 -20.09 10.74
N LYS A 148 4.22 -20.54 10.80
CA LYS A 148 3.76 -21.44 11.88
C LYS A 148 3.17 -22.77 11.41
N LYS A 149 4.02 -23.61 10.82
CA LYS A 149 3.86 -25.08 10.81
C LYS A 149 5.25 -25.71 10.95
N ASN A 150 5.56 -26.30 12.11
CA ASN A 150 6.71 -27.19 12.38
C ASN A 150 8.05 -26.63 12.94
N ASN A 151 8.02 -25.57 13.76
CA ASN A 151 9.06 -25.31 14.79
C ASN A 151 10.54 -25.13 14.34
N CYS A 152 10.82 -24.79 13.08
CA CYS A 152 12.13 -24.27 12.63
C CYS A 152 11.93 -23.03 11.73
N ILE A 153 12.78 -22.01 11.90
CA ILE A 153 12.79 -20.71 11.19
C ILE A 153 13.81 -20.86 10.02
N ILE A 154 13.60 -20.42 8.77
CA ILE A 154 13.72 -19.06 8.19
C ILE A 154 13.18 -19.18 6.74
N VAL A 155 12.21 -18.36 6.33
CA VAL A 155 11.74 -18.33 4.93
C VAL A 155 12.59 -17.29 4.20
N SER A 156 13.58 -17.75 3.44
CA SER A 156 14.12 -16.99 2.32
C SER A 156 13.18 -17.15 1.12
N PHE A 157 13.23 -16.24 0.13
CA PHE A 157 12.47 -16.35 -1.12
C PHE A 157 12.69 -17.70 -1.86
N GLU A 158 13.68 -18.50 -1.45
CA GLU A 158 14.06 -19.77 -2.04
C GLU A 158 13.31 -20.98 -1.43
N ASP A 159 12.58 -20.80 -0.31
CA ASP A 159 12.00 -21.90 0.50
C ASP A 159 10.47 -22.07 0.36
N ILE A 160 9.86 -21.50 -0.68
CA ILE A 160 8.45 -21.78 -1.01
C ILE A 160 8.36 -23.23 -1.49
N GLU A 161 7.93 -24.16 -0.64
CA GLU A 161 7.50 -25.48 -1.10
C GLU A 161 6.32 -25.29 -2.08
N GLN A 162 6.57 -25.55 -3.37
CA GLN A 162 5.71 -25.22 -4.51
C GLN A 162 4.27 -25.76 -4.41
N ASP A 163 4.02 -26.79 -3.59
CA ASP A 163 2.76 -27.53 -3.59
C ASP A 163 1.62 -26.83 -2.84
N ASN A 164 1.86 -26.19 -1.68
CA ASN A 164 0.81 -25.41 -0.97
C ASN A 164 0.60 -24.03 -1.61
N PHE A 165 1.66 -23.48 -2.18
CA PHE A 165 1.67 -22.17 -2.85
C PHE A 165 0.76 -22.12 -4.08
N ASN A 166 0.81 -23.19 -4.88
CA ASN A 166 -0.08 -23.33 -6.02
C ASN A 166 -1.54 -23.40 -5.56
N ASP A 167 -1.85 -24.02 -4.42
CA ASP A 167 -3.21 -24.04 -3.87
C ASP A 167 -3.69 -22.66 -3.41
N GLU A 168 -2.83 -21.83 -2.83
CA GLU A 168 -3.18 -20.45 -2.47
C GLU A 168 -3.38 -19.55 -3.69
N LEU A 169 -2.51 -19.67 -4.71
CA LEU A 169 -2.71 -19.01 -5.99
C LEU A 169 -3.97 -19.52 -6.70
N ASN A 170 -4.27 -20.81 -6.65
CA ASN A 170 -5.49 -21.40 -7.19
C ASN A 170 -6.72 -20.86 -6.47
N ASN A 171 -6.68 -20.70 -5.14
CA ASN A 171 -7.78 -20.11 -4.39
C ASN A 171 -8.01 -18.63 -4.77
N ILE A 172 -6.94 -17.87 -4.99
CA ILE A 172 -7.02 -16.50 -5.49
C ILE A 172 -7.60 -16.48 -6.91
N ALA A 173 -7.13 -17.36 -7.80
CA ALA A 173 -7.68 -17.51 -9.16
C ALA A 173 -9.18 -17.83 -9.14
N VAL A 174 -9.62 -18.75 -8.27
CA VAL A 174 -11.05 -19.06 -8.10
C VAL A 174 -11.87 -17.85 -7.62
N ILE A 175 -11.31 -16.99 -6.76
CA ILE A 175 -11.98 -15.75 -6.31
C ILE A 175 -12.14 -14.78 -7.48
N ILE A 176 -11.12 -14.67 -8.35
CA ILE A 176 -11.14 -13.83 -9.55
C ILE A 176 -12.18 -14.36 -10.55
N GLU A 177 -12.14 -15.66 -10.86
CA GLU A 177 -13.00 -16.30 -11.87
C GLU A 177 -14.49 -16.32 -11.51
N LYS A 178 -14.84 -16.41 -10.22
CA LYS A 178 -16.24 -16.40 -9.77
C LYS A 178 -16.99 -15.07 -9.98
N ARG A 179 -16.33 -14.04 -10.51
CA ARG A 179 -16.91 -12.72 -10.80
C ARG A 179 -16.85 -12.29 -12.27
N VAL A 180 -16.25 -13.10 -13.15
CA VAL A 180 -16.37 -12.97 -14.62
C VAL A 180 -17.64 -13.66 -15.08
#